data_AF-A0A966JC98-F1
#
_entry.id   AF-A0A966JC98-F1
#
_cell.length_a   1.000
_cell.length_b   1.000
_cell.length_c   1.000
_cell.angle_alpha   90.00
_cell.angle_beta   90.00
_cell.angle_gamma   90.00
#
_symmetry.space_group_name_H-M   'P 1'
#
loop_
_entity.id
_entity.type
_entity.pdbx_description
1 polymer ?
#
loop_
_entity_poly.entity_id
_entity_poly.type
_entity_poly.pdbx_seq_one_letter_code
_entity_poly.pdbx_strand_id
1 'polypeptide(L)'
;MKRMLADPRAEALSTRFAAQWLRLPDLDVVTPDIRQYPDFDEQLRNAMRRETELFFDDLVRRDRPVLDLYRADYTFVNERLAQHYGMKQVVGPAFRRVATTDPLRRGLLAQASVLTLTSHATRTSAVDRGKWVMEVLLNSPPPP
;
A
#
# COMPACT_ATOMS: atom_id res chain seq x y z
N MET A 1 26.60 -4.17 7.97
CA MET A 1 25.24 -3.73 7.58
C MET A 1 24.28 -4.88 7.25
N LYS A 2 24.63 -5.88 6.40
CA LYS A 2 23.70 -6.99 6.02
C LYS A 2 23.04 -7.77 7.18
N ARG A 3 23.69 -7.89 8.35
CA ARG A 3 23.11 -8.56 9.54
C ARG A 3 22.04 -7.74 10.28
N MET A 4 22.06 -6.40 10.20
CA MET A 4 21.09 -5.57 10.93
C MET A 4 19.73 -5.50 10.22
N LEU A 5 19.70 -5.55 8.88
CA LEU A 5 18.46 -5.52 8.09
C LEU A 5 17.68 -6.85 8.12
N ALA A 6 18.33 -7.94 8.52
CA ALA A 6 17.71 -9.27 8.63
C ALA A 6 17.03 -9.51 10.00
N ASP A 7 17.19 -8.61 10.96
CA ASP A 7 16.60 -8.73 12.30
C ASP A 7 15.09 -8.38 12.26
N PRO A 8 14.21 -9.08 12.99
CA PRO A 8 12.80 -8.70 13.15
C PRO A 8 12.59 -7.26 13.62
N ARG A 9 13.55 -6.69 14.37
CA ARG A 9 13.52 -5.28 14.80
C ARG A 9 13.68 -4.31 13.62
N ALA A 10 14.42 -4.70 12.58
CA ALA A 10 14.55 -3.88 11.38
C ALA A 10 13.24 -3.83 10.59
N GLU A 11 12.45 -4.92 10.58
CA GLU A 11 11.10 -4.90 10.02
C GLU A 11 10.20 -3.90 10.75
N ALA A 12 10.23 -3.91 12.07
CA ALA A 12 9.43 -2.98 12.87
C ALA A 12 9.81 -1.53 12.58
N LEU A 13 11.09 -1.24 12.31
CA LEU A 13 11.54 0.10 11.97
C LEU A 13 11.13 0.52 10.55
N SER A 14 11.36 -0.35 9.55
CA SER A 14 11.02 -0.08 8.14
C SER A 14 9.52 0.10 7.96
N THR A 15 8.70 -0.77 8.55
CA THR A 15 7.24 -0.72 8.44
C THR A 15 6.65 0.49 9.16
N ARG A 16 7.15 0.84 10.35
CA ARG A 16 6.73 2.09 11.04
C ARG A 16 7.13 3.33 10.26
N PHE A 17 8.35 3.37 9.73
CA PHE A 17 8.79 4.48 8.88
C PHE A 17 7.89 4.61 7.65
N ALA A 18 7.63 3.49 6.94
CA ALA A 18 6.75 3.47 5.77
C ALA A 18 5.35 3.96 6.12
N ALA A 19 4.78 3.49 7.22
CA ALA A 19 3.44 3.86 7.65
C ALA A 19 3.33 5.35 7.91
N GLN A 20 4.31 5.95 8.59
CA GLN A 20 4.33 7.39 8.86
C GLN A 20 4.59 8.21 7.61
N TRP A 21 5.60 7.82 6.82
CA TRP A 21 5.95 8.53 5.60
C TRP A 21 4.78 8.55 4.61
N LEU A 22 4.14 7.39 4.38
CA LEU A 22 3.04 7.24 3.43
C LEU A 22 1.67 7.61 4.00
N ARG A 23 1.61 8.12 5.24
CA ARG A 23 0.38 8.48 5.95
C ARG A 23 -0.65 7.34 6.03
N LEU A 24 -0.18 6.10 6.19
CA LEU A 24 -1.08 4.95 6.33
C LEU A 24 -2.04 5.02 7.54
N PRO A 25 -1.70 5.64 8.70
CA PRO A 25 -2.66 5.86 9.79
C PRO A 25 -3.95 6.57 9.36
N ASP A 26 -3.89 7.43 8.34
CA ASP A 26 -5.06 8.16 7.87
C ASP A 26 -6.09 7.22 7.23
N LEU A 27 -5.73 5.97 6.91
CA LEU A 27 -6.70 4.96 6.47
C LEU A 27 -7.80 4.77 7.51
N ASP A 28 -7.52 4.90 8.81
CA ASP A 28 -8.50 4.58 9.86
C ASP A 28 -9.65 5.60 9.90
N VAL A 29 -9.42 6.82 9.40
CA VAL A 29 -10.44 7.87 9.32
C VAL A 29 -11.17 7.90 7.98
N VAL A 30 -10.71 7.15 6.97
CA VAL A 30 -11.42 7.00 5.70
C VAL A 30 -12.58 6.04 5.87
N THR A 31 -13.79 6.54 5.63
CA THR A 31 -15.05 5.78 5.70
C THR A 31 -15.73 5.75 4.33
N PRO A 32 -15.44 4.75 3.49
CA PRO A 32 -16.19 4.54 2.25
C PRO A 32 -17.68 4.36 2.54
N ASP A 33 -18.52 4.84 1.64
CA ASP A 33 -19.97 4.64 1.74
C ASP A 33 -20.29 3.14 1.63
N ILE A 34 -20.73 2.53 2.73
CA ILE A 34 -21.01 1.10 2.84
C ILE A 34 -22.10 0.66 1.85
N ARG A 35 -23.01 1.55 1.45
CA ARG A 35 -24.04 1.23 0.44
C ARG A 35 -23.43 1.07 -0.95
N GLN A 36 -22.35 1.79 -1.24
CA GLN A 36 -21.64 1.72 -2.52
C GLN A 36 -20.51 0.69 -2.50
N TYR A 37 -19.89 0.49 -1.34
CA TYR A 37 -18.73 -0.40 -1.14
C TYR A 37 -18.98 -1.37 0.01
N PRO A 38 -19.95 -2.31 -0.12
CA PRO A 38 -20.34 -3.22 0.95
C PRO A 38 -19.21 -4.19 1.34
N ASP A 39 -18.30 -4.48 0.41
CA ASP A 39 -17.15 -5.34 0.64
C ASP A 39 -15.99 -4.63 1.36
N PHE A 40 -16.14 -3.35 1.73
CA PHE A 40 -15.12 -2.64 2.49
C PHE A 40 -15.34 -2.84 3.99
N ASP A 41 -14.47 -3.60 4.62
CA ASP A 41 -14.48 -3.88 6.06
C ASP A 41 -13.12 -3.59 6.71
N GLU A 42 -13.08 -3.70 8.03
CA GLU A 42 -11.86 -3.45 8.81
C GLU A 42 -10.75 -4.49 8.52
N GLN A 43 -11.11 -5.73 8.15
CA GLN A 43 -10.12 -6.74 7.79
C GLN A 43 -9.41 -6.37 6.48
N LEU A 44 -10.15 -5.86 5.51
CA LEU A 44 -9.62 -5.38 4.25
C LEU A 44 -8.73 -4.15 4.48
N ARG A 45 -9.16 -3.17 5.27
CA ARG A 45 -8.35 -2.00 5.62
C ARG A 45 -7.00 -2.40 6.21
N ASN A 46 -7.01 -3.31 7.18
CA ASN A 46 -5.78 -3.83 7.79
C ASN A 46 -4.92 -4.60 6.78
N ALA A 47 -5.54 -5.33 5.85
CA ALA A 47 -4.80 -6.03 4.81
C ALA A 47 -4.12 -5.06 3.82
N MET A 48 -4.79 -3.98 3.42
CA MET A 48 -4.23 -2.93 2.56
C MET A 48 -3.03 -2.23 3.21
N ARG A 49 -3.14 -1.90 4.50
CA ARG A 49 -2.04 -1.33 5.28
C ARG A 49 -0.84 -2.28 5.29
N ARG A 50 -1.09 -3.55 5.63
CA ARG A 50 -0.04 -4.56 5.74
C ARG A 50 0.64 -4.86 4.40
N GLU A 51 -0.09 -4.83 3.29
CA GLU A 51 0.48 -4.91 1.93
C GLU A 51 1.56 -3.83 1.73
N THR A 52 1.25 -2.59 2.07
CA THR A 52 2.15 -1.44 1.83
C THR A 52 3.40 -1.51 2.71
N GLU A 53 3.21 -1.89 3.98
CA GLU A 53 4.30 -2.11 4.93
C GLU A 53 5.27 -3.19 4.44
N LEU A 54 4.74 -4.36 4.05
CA LEU A 54 5.54 -5.47 3.53
C LEU A 54 6.24 -5.11 2.23
N PHE A 55 5.55 -4.38 1.35
CA PHE A 55 6.12 -3.90 0.10
C PHE A 55 7.33 -2.99 0.33
N PHE A 56 7.21 -2.02 1.24
CA PHE A 56 8.31 -1.12 1.56
C PHE A 56 9.45 -1.83 2.29
N ASP A 57 9.15 -2.68 3.27
CA ASP A 57 10.16 -3.48 3.98
C ASP A 57 10.98 -4.34 3.01
N ASP A 58 10.31 -4.95 2.03
CA ASP A 58 10.96 -5.77 1.01
C ASP A 58 11.91 -4.97 0.12
N LEU A 59 11.53 -3.75 -0.27
CA LEU A 59 12.39 -2.83 -1.03
C LEU A 59 13.65 -2.47 -0.24
N VAL A 60 13.51 -2.14 1.04
CA VAL A 60 14.63 -1.77 1.92
C VAL A 60 15.53 -2.97 2.18
N ARG A 61 14.96 -4.14 2.52
CA ARG A 61 15.73 -5.35 2.83
C ARG A 61 16.53 -5.86 1.63
N ARG A 62 15.99 -5.68 0.41
CA ARG A 62 16.65 -6.09 -0.84
C ARG A 62 17.49 -4.99 -1.50
N ASP A 63 17.66 -3.84 -0.83
CA ASP A 63 18.43 -2.70 -1.35
C ASP A 63 17.99 -2.31 -2.77
N ARG A 64 16.68 -2.22 -2.97
CA ARG A 64 16.07 -1.97 -4.28
C ARG A 64 16.10 -0.48 -4.61
N PRO A 65 16.24 -0.12 -5.90
CA PRO A 65 16.13 1.27 -6.32
C PRO A 65 14.80 1.88 -5.88
N VAL A 66 14.83 3.13 -5.40
CA VAL A 66 13.61 3.87 -5.01
C VAL A 66 12.56 3.94 -6.13
N LEU A 67 12.99 3.90 -7.39
CA LEU A 67 12.12 3.86 -8.57
C LEU A 67 11.22 2.60 -8.62
N ASP A 68 11.58 1.54 -7.90
CA ASP A 68 10.75 0.34 -7.79
C ASP A 68 9.48 0.61 -6.99
N LEU A 69 9.41 1.70 -6.19
CA LEU A 69 8.14 2.19 -5.63
C LEU A 69 7.10 2.45 -6.73
N TYR A 70 7.52 2.79 -7.95
CA TYR A 70 6.61 3.01 -9.08
C TYR A 70 6.54 1.82 -10.03
N ARG A 71 7.65 1.09 -10.21
CA ARG A 71 7.79 0.10 -11.30
C ARG A 71 7.63 -1.35 -10.88
N ALA A 72 7.58 -1.64 -9.57
CA ALA A 72 7.54 -3.01 -9.08
C ALA A 72 6.41 -3.82 -9.71
N ASP A 73 6.78 -4.97 -10.25
CA ASP A 73 5.93 -5.98 -10.88
C ASP A 73 5.49 -7.05 -9.88
N TYR A 74 5.35 -6.68 -8.61
CA TYR A 74 4.95 -7.57 -7.54
C TYR A 74 4.23 -6.80 -6.43
N THR A 75 3.43 -7.52 -5.66
CA THR A 75 2.84 -7.02 -4.41
C THR A 75 2.79 -8.12 -3.35
N PHE A 76 2.29 -7.78 -2.16
CA PHE A 76 2.07 -8.70 -1.04
C PHE A 76 0.58 -8.81 -0.73
N VAL A 77 0.04 -10.02 -0.82
CA VAL A 77 -1.39 -10.28 -0.60
C VAL A 77 -1.61 -11.47 0.31
N ASN A 78 -2.63 -11.39 1.17
CA ASN A 78 -3.28 -12.54 1.79
C ASN A 78 -4.58 -12.85 1.04
N GLU A 79 -5.33 -13.87 1.45
CA GLU A 79 -6.58 -14.25 0.77
C GLU A 79 -7.60 -13.11 0.70
N ARG A 80 -7.81 -12.36 1.80
CA ARG A 80 -8.79 -11.26 1.85
C ARG A 80 -8.49 -10.17 0.82
N LEU A 81 -7.23 -9.77 0.71
CA LEU A 81 -6.79 -8.75 -0.23
C LEU A 81 -6.69 -9.30 -1.66
N ALA A 82 -6.31 -10.56 -1.82
CA ALA A 82 -6.32 -11.24 -3.12
C ALA A 82 -7.72 -11.28 -3.72
N GLN A 83 -8.75 -11.60 -2.91
CA GLN A 83 -10.15 -11.52 -3.33
C GLN A 83 -10.53 -10.11 -3.78
N HIS A 84 -10.15 -9.08 -3.01
CA HIS A 84 -10.36 -7.68 -3.39
C HIS A 84 -9.71 -7.32 -4.73
N TYR A 85 -8.54 -7.89 -5.04
CA TYR A 85 -7.86 -7.70 -6.31
C TYR A 85 -8.30 -8.65 -7.43
N GLY A 86 -9.21 -9.60 -7.17
CA GLY A 86 -9.65 -10.61 -8.14
C GLY A 86 -8.62 -11.71 -8.41
N MET A 87 -7.64 -11.91 -7.52
CA MET A 87 -6.61 -12.95 -7.60
C MET A 87 -7.13 -14.26 -7.00
N LYS A 88 -7.22 -15.33 -7.79
CA LYS A 88 -7.82 -16.62 -7.37
C LYS A 88 -6.86 -17.59 -6.69
N GLN A 89 -5.55 -17.33 -6.73
CA GLN A 89 -4.50 -18.31 -6.41
C GLN A 89 -3.85 -18.12 -5.02
N VAL A 90 -4.45 -17.33 -4.14
CA VAL A 90 -3.93 -17.03 -2.80
C VAL A 90 -4.96 -17.45 -1.77
N VAL A 91 -4.57 -18.36 -0.88
CA VAL A 91 -5.44 -18.95 0.16
C VAL A 91 -4.78 -18.78 1.53
N GLY A 92 -5.60 -18.47 2.54
CA GLY A 92 -5.20 -18.30 3.91
C GLY A 92 -4.78 -16.88 4.31
N PRO A 93 -4.57 -16.66 5.62
CA PRO A 93 -4.33 -15.33 6.19
C PRO A 93 -2.90 -14.83 5.99
N ALA A 94 -1.97 -15.72 5.63
CA ALA A 94 -0.56 -15.37 5.46
C ALA A 94 -0.33 -14.56 4.18
N PHE A 95 0.43 -13.48 4.30
CA PHE A 95 0.84 -12.66 3.17
C PHE A 95 1.91 -13.38 2.34
N ARG A 96 1.77 -13.27 1.02
CA ARG A 96 2.71 -13.85 0.05
C ARG A 96 3.08 -12.80 -0.97
N ARG A 97 4.35 -12.80 -1.38
CA ARG A 97 4.80 -12.02 -2.54
C ARG A 97 4.25 -12.65 -3.81
N VAL A 98 3.48 -11.90 -4.59
CA VAL A 98 2.85 -12.35 -5.84
C VAL A 98 3.28 -11.42 -6.97
N ALA A 99 3.57 -11.99 -8.13
CA ALA A 99 3.86 -11.21 -9.32
C ALA A 99 2.60 -10.53 -9.87
N THR A 100 2.76 -9.28 -10.30
CA THR A 100 1.71 -8.45 -10.86
C THR A 100 1.93 -8.33 -12.37
N THR A 101 1.13 -9.07 -13.14
CA THR A 101 1.22 -9.07 -14.61
C THR A 101 0.51 -7.89 -15.26
N ASP A 102 -0.45 -7.29 -14.55
CA ASP A 102 -1.18 -6.11 -14.99
C ASP A 102 -0.34 -4.83 -14.81
N PRO A 103 -0.01 -4.10 -15.89
CA PRO A 103 0.72 -2.83 -15.79
C PRO A 103 0.05 -1.79 -14.88
N LEU A 104 -1.28 -1.82 -14.77
CA LEU A 104 -2.05 -0.88 -13.94
C LEU A 104 -1.93 -1.17 -12.44
N ARG A 105 -1.41 -2.35 -12.05
CA ARG A 105 -1.24 -2.77 -10.66
C ARG A 105 0.20 -2.66 -10.16
N ARG A 106 1.07 -1.99 -10.91
CA ARG A 106 2.50 -1.87 -10.56
C ARG A 106 2.76 -0.80 -9.51
N GLY A 107 3.64 -1.14 -8.59
CA GLY A 107 4.14 -0.22 -7.57
C GLY A 107 3.08 0.27 -6.58
N LEU A 108 3.52 1.23 -5.76
CA LEU A 108 2.83 1.82 -4.64
C LEU A 108 1.54 2.54 -5.03
N LEU A 109 1.53 3.26 -6.16
CA LEU A 109 0.37 4.07 -6.57
C LEU A 109 -0.84 3.22 -6.97
N ALA A 110 -0.63 1.93 -7.21
CA ALA A 110 -1.70 1.00 -7.53
C ALA A 110 -2.20 0.18 -6.32
N GLN A 111 -1.58 0.34 -5.14
CA GLN A 111 -2.00 -0.34 -3.93
C GLN A 111 -3.30 0.26 -3.39
N ALA A 112 -4.19 -0.59 -2.90
CA ALA A 112 -5.50 -0.20 -2.41
C ALA A 112 -5.41 0.78 -1.24
N SER A 113 -4.40 0.68 -0.38
CA SER A 113 -4.14 1.67 0.69
C SER A 113 -4.04 3.09 0.14
N VAL A 114 -3.19 3.32 -0.86
CA VAL A 114 -2.96 4.62 -1.49
C VAL A 114 -4.18 5.07 -2.27
N LEU A 115 -4.84 4.15 -2.98
CA LEU A 115 -6.06 4.44 -3.72
C LEU A 115 -7.21 4.86 -2.78
N THR A 116 -7.35 4.21 -1.63
CA THR A 116 -8.36 4.56 -0.61
C THR A 116 -8.02 5.88 0.09
N LEU A 117 -6.76 6.08 0.49
CA LEU A 117 -6.28 7.34 1.10
C LEU A 117 -6.50 8.56 0.20
N THR A 118 -6.44 8.38 -1.11
CA THR A 118 -6.53 9.45 -2.11
C THR A 118 -7.90 9.52 -2.79
N SER A 119 -8.95 9.01 -2.12
CA SER A 119 -10.33 9.02 -2.61
C SER A 119 -11.26 9.69 -1.61
N HIS A 120 -12.42 10.14 -2.10
CA HIS A 120 -13.54 10.52 -1.24
C HIS A 120 -14.37 9.28 -0.88
N ALA A 121 -15.25 9.41 0.11
CA ALA A 121 -16.13 8.33 0.57
C ALA A 121 -16.98 7.67 -0.55
N THR A 122 -17.33 8.42 -1.59
CA THR A 122 -18.23 7.98 -2.67
C THR A 122 -17.57 7.91 -4.05
N ARG A 123 -16.32 8.37 -4.21
CA ARG A 123 -15.64 8.39 -5.52
C ARG A 123 -14.13 8.52 -5.42
N THR A 124 -13.45 8.05 -6.46
CA THR A 124 -12.00 8.30 -6.64
C THR A 124 -11.72 9.78 -6.93
N SER A 125 -10.54 10.27 -6.52
CA SER A 125 -10.12 11.65 -6.73
C SER A 125 -8.71 11.71 -7.34
N ALA A 126 -8.62 12.01 -8.63
CA ALA A 126 -7.31 12.22 -9.28
C ALA A 126 -6.58 13.44 -8.72
N VAL A 127 -7.33 14.46 -8.27
CA VAL A 127 -6.79 15.69 -7.69
C VAL A 127 -6.14 15.41 -6.34
N ASP A 128 -6.84 14.73 -5.43
CA ASP A 128 -6.28 14.39 -4.11
C ASP A 128 -5.10 13.43 -4.23
N ARG A 129 -5.14 12.52 -5.22
CA ARG A 129 -3.98 11.66 -5.53
C ARG A 129 -2.78 12.46 -6.01
N GLY A 130 -2.98 13.42 -6.89
CA GLY A 130 -1.92 14.33 -7.34
C GLY A 130 -1.32 15.13 -6.18
N LYS A 131 -2.18 15.70 -5.32
CA LYS A 131 -1.77 16.40 -4.11
C LYS A 131 -0.95 15.51 -3.18
N TRP A 132 -1.41 14.28 -2.90
CA TRP A 132 -0.69 13.31 -2.06
C TRP A 132 0.68 12.98 -2.65
N VAL A 133 0.81 12.76 -3.95
CA VAL A 133 2.11 12.51 -4.60
C VAL A 133 3.05 13.70 -4.39
N MET A 134 2.56 14.93 -4.59
CA MET A 134 3.37 16.12 -4.42
C MET A 134 3.81 16.35 -2.95
N GLU A 135 2.92 16.13 -1.99
CA GLU A 135 3.22 16.29 -0.57
C GLU A 135 4.11 15.18 -0.01
N VAL A 136 3.79 13.92 -0.32
CA VAL A 136 4.38 12.76 0.35
C VAL A 136 5.63 12.24 -0.36
N LEU A 137 5.60 12.17 -1.70
CA LEU A 137 6.71 11.63 -2.47
C LEU A 137 7.71 12.70 -2.92
N LEU A 138 7.23 13.90 -3.26
CA LEU A 138 8.07 14.97 -3.80
C LEU A 138 8.43 16.08 -2.78
N ASN A 139 7.86 16.02 -1.58
CA ASN A 139 8.05 17.04 -0.53
C ASN A 139 7.84 18.48 -1.06
N SER A 140 6.87 18.66 -1.96
CA SER A 140 6.60 19.88 -2.71
C SER A 140 5.09 20.17 -2.70
N PRO A 141 4.50 20.58 -1.56
CA PRO A 141 3.05 20.75 -1.44
C PRO A 141 2.51 21.74 -2.49
N PRO A 142 1.30 21.50 -3.06
CA PRO A 142 0.69 22.44 -3.98
C PRO A 142 0.46 23.81 -3.31
N PRO A 143 0.51 24.92 -4.05
CA PRO A 143 0.09 26.22 -3.54
C PRO A 143 -1.37 26.17 -3.04
N PRO A 144 -1.72 26.92 -1.98
CA PRO A 144 -3.06 26.93 -1.39
C PRO A 144 -4.14 27.51 -2.32
#